data_AF-A0A382VMQ3-F1
#
_entry.id   AF-A0A382VMQ3-F1
#
_cell.length_a   1.000
_cell.length_b   1.000
_cell.length_c   1.000
_cell.angle_alpha   90.00
_cell.angle_beta   90.00
_cell.angle_gamma   90.00
#
_symmetry.space_group_name_H-M   'P 1'
#
loop_
_entity.id
_entity.type
_entity.pdbx_description
1 polymer ?
#
loop_
_entity_poly.entity_id
_entity_poly.type
_entity_poly.pdbx_seq_one_letter_code
_entity_poly.pdbx_strand_id
1 'polypeptide(L)'
;DMIKANTMTNQVGHIIDLLPTVLDIVDKSYPKTRNRISILPVEGLSLLPIFQGKQRAGHQTLYWHFSNNHAVQQAKWKLVWDKSFKQWELYDLIADRTESHNLAASYPDRVKQMQMLYQTWAILTDVEAPIPTRSK
;
A
#
# COMPACT_ATOMS: atom_id res chain seq x y z
N ASP A 1 21.17 18.45 -8.06
CA ASP A 1 21.53 18.29 -6.64
C ASP A 1 20.93 17.03 -6.07
N MET A 2 21.76 16.24 -5.39
CA MET A 2 21.36 15.03 -4.68
C MET A 2 21.54 15.28 -3.18
N ILE A 3 20.79 14.56 -2.35
CA ILE A 3 20.99 14.55 -0.91
C ILE A 3 22.44 14.17 -0.56
N LYS A 4 22.96 14.74 0.53
CA LYS A 4 24.29 14.42 1.03
C LYS A 4 24.29 13.01 1.63
N ALA A 5 25.46 12.36 1.65
CA ALA A 5 25.63 11.14 2.41
C ALA A 5 25.27 11.35 3.89
N ASN A 6 24.80 10.30 4.56
CA ASN A 6 24.43 10.32 5.97
C ASN A 6 23.24 11.26 6.32
N THR A 7 22.28 11.43 5.41
CA THR A 7 21.01 12.14 5.67
C THR A 7 19.84 11.16 5.85
N MET A 8 18.84 11.55 6.63
CA MET A 8 17.62 10.79 6.86
C MET A 8 16.37 11.53 6.33
N THR A 9 15.34 10.76 5.97
CA THR A 9 14.01 11.27 5.60
C THR A 9 12.93 10.39 6.21
N ASN A 10 11.80 11.01 6.60
CA ASN A 10 10.61 10.30 7.07
C ASN A 10 9.53 10.18 5.99
N GLN A 11 9.82 10.60 4.75
CA GLN A 11 8.90 10.42 3.63
C GLN A 11 8.76 8.92 3.33
N VAL A 12 7.51 8.46 3.16
CA VAL A 12 7.20 7.04 2.92
C VAL A 12 7.79 6.60 1.58
N GLY A 13 8.49 5.46 1.59
CA GLY A 13 8.87 4.71 0.40
C GLY A 13 8.37 3.27 0.50
N HIS A 14 8.06 2.67 -0.64
CA HIS A 14 7.59 1.29 -0.73
C HIS A 14 8.37 0.52 -1.81
N ILE A 15 8.45 -0.81 -1.74
CA ILE A 15 9.21 -1.62 -2.72
C ILE A 15 8.76 -1.41 -4.17
N ILE A 16 7.46 -1.15 -4.37
CA ILE A 16 6.86 -0.85 -5.68
C ILE A 16 7.39 0.45 -6.30
N ASP A 17 7.99 1.34 -5.49
CA ASP A 17 8.54 2.62 -5.93
C ASP A 17 9.87 2.47 -6.67
N LEU A 18 10.54 1.32 -6.55
CA LEU A 18 11.84 1.10 -7.20
C LEU A 18 11.74 1.14 -8.73
N LEU A 19 10.71 0.51 -9.30
CA LEU A 19 10.50 0.49 -10.76
C LEU A 19 10.35 1.90 -11.36
N PRO A 20 9.37 2.74 -10.94
CA PRO A 20 9.25 4.11 -11.46
C PRO A 20 10.48 4.96 -11.16
N THR A 21 11.16 4.73 -10.03
CA THR A 21 12.41 5.45 -9.72
C THR A 21 13.50 5.16 -10.75
N VAL A 22 13.71 3.89 -11.09
CA VAL A 22 14.70 3.51 -12.11
C VAL A 22 14.31 4.07 -13.48
N LEU A 23 13.03 3.96 -13.86
CA LEU A 23 12.51 4.51 -15.10
C LEU A 23 12.74 6.03 -15.24
N ASP A 24 12.47 6.80 -14.17
CA ASP A 24 12.76 8.24 -14.14
C ASP A 24 14.25 8.54 -14.26
N ILE A 25 15.12 7.75 -13.60
CA ILE A 25 16.58 7.94 -13.68
C ILE A 25 17.12 7.71 -15.09
N VAL A 26 16.57 6.71 -15.81
CA VAL A 26 17.01 6.37 -17.17
C VAL A 26 16.22 7.07 -18.28
N ASP A 27 15.30 7.96 -17.92
CA ASP A 27 14.40 8.66 -18.84
C ASP A 27 13.64 7.71 -19.78
N LYS A 28 12.96 6.72 -19.18
CA LYS A 28 12.13 5.73 -19.88
C LYS A 28 10.72 5.68 -19.31
N SER A 29 9.77 5.32 -20.17
CA SER A 29 8.38 5.09 -19.78
C SER A 29 8.09 3.60 -19.61
N TYR A 30 7.19 3.29 -18.69
CA TYR A 30 6.64 1.94 -18.57
C TYR A 30 5.60 1.69 -19.67
N PRO A 31 5.68 0.57 -20.41
CA PRO A 31 4.75 0.31 -21.50
C PRO A 31 3.33 0.05 -20.99
N LYS A 32 2.31 0.46 -21.76
CA LYS A 32 0.91 0.15 -21.44
C LYS A 32 0.50 -1.26 -21.87
N THR A 33 1.25 -1.85 -22.80
CA THR A 33 0.96 -3.17 -23.38
C THR A 33 2.26 -3.96 -23.58
N ARG A 34 2.15 -5.28 -23.54
CA ARG A 34 3.21 -6.23 -23.92
C ARG A 34 2.58 -7.30 -24.79
N ASN A 35 3.14 -7.54 -25.98
CA ASN A 35 2.59 -8.49 -26.96
C ASN A 35 1.09 -8.26 -27.29
N ARG A 36 0.68 -6.98 -27.42
CA ARG A 36 -0.72 -6.55 -27.63
C ARG A 36 -1.68 -6.85 -26.46
N ILE A 37 -1.18 -7.29 -25.32
CA ILE A 37 -1.95 -7.51 -24.09
C ILE A 37 -1.71 -6.31 -23.16
N SER A 38 -2.78 -5.74 -22.61
CA SER A 38 -2.69 -4.69 -21.58
C SER A 38 -2.04 -5.25 -20.32
N ILE A 39 -1.11 -4.50 -19.75
CA ILE A 39 -0.42 -4.88 -18.50
C ILE A 39 -0.82 -3.94 -17.37
N LEU A 40 -0.62 -4.38 -16.13
CA LEU A 40 -0.90 -3.56 -14.96
C LEU A 40 -0.10 -2.25 -15.01
N PRO A 41 -0.73 -1.10 -14.72
CA PRO A 41 -0.02 0.16 -14.63
C PRO A 41 0.98 0.14 -13.47
N VAL A 42 1.96 1.04 -13.53
CA VAL A 42 2.85 1.28 -12.38
C VAL A 42 2.04 1.94 -11.27
N GLU A 43 1.94 1.27 -10.11
CA GLU A 43 1.32 1.83 -8.91
C GLU A 43 2.31 2.61 -8.03
N GLY A 44 3.61 2.33 -8.19
CA GLY A 44 4.67 3.00 -7.46
C GLY A 44 4.80 4.47 -7.80
N LEU A 45 5.45 5.21 -6.90
CA LEU A 45 5.78 6.63 -7.06
C LEU A 45 7.29 6.79 -6.96
N SER A 46 7.90 7.44 -7.94
CA SER A 46 9.34 7.65 -7.97
C SER A 46 9.89 8.30 -6.70
N LEU A 47 10.97 7.73 -6.18
CA LEU A 47 11.75 8.24 -5.05
C LEU A 47 12.77 9.30 -5.48
N LEU A 48 12.97 9.51 -6.79
CA LEU A 48 13.95 10.45 -7.31
C LEU A 48 13.81 11.87 -6.71
N PRO A 49 12.61 12.45 -6.54
CA PRO A 49 12.47 13.74 -5.86
C PRO A 49 13.04 13.73 -4.44
N ILE A 50 12.83 12.64 -3.68
CA ILE A 50 13.37 12.49 -2.32
C ILE A 50 14.89 12.45 -2.36
N PHE A 51 15.47 11.71 -3.30
CA PHE A 51 16.93 11.64 -3.47
C PHE A 51 17.53 12.97 -3.92
N GLN A 52 16.73 13.86 -4.51
CA GLN A 52 17.09 15.24 -4.83
C GLN A 52 16.84 16.23 -3.68
N GLY A 53 16.47 15.74 -2.49
CA GLY A 53 16.18 16.59 -1.31
C GLY A 53 14.84 17.30 -1.37
N LYS A 54 13.94 16.90 -2.27
CA LYS A 54 12.61 17.47 -2.44
C LYS A 54 11.56 16.68 -1.65
N GLN A 55 10.43 17.34 -1.41
CA GLN A 55 9.22 16.67 -0.92
C GLN A 55 8.41 16.12 -2.09
N ARG A 56 7.76 14.98 -1.89
CA ARG A 56 6.78 14.44 -2.82
C ARG A 56 5.48 14.08 -2.09
N ALA A 57 4.38 14.04 -2.83
CA ALA A 57 3.18 13.38 -2.34
C ALA A 57 3.49 11.88 -2.14
N GLY A 58 3.11 11.37 -0.97
CA GLY A 58 3.16 9.95 -0.67
C GLY A 58 2.03 9.18 -1.35
N HIS A 59 2.03 7.87 -1.13
CA HIS A 59 0.92 7.01 -1.55
C HIS A 59 -0.37 7.41 -0.83
N GLN A 60 -1.47 7.53 -1.58
CA GLN A 60 -2.78 7.75 -0.97
C GLN A 60 -3.23 6.50 -0.19
N THR A 61 -2.99 5.32 -0.77
CA THR A 61 -3.28 4.03 -0.18
C THR A 61 -2.17 3.04 -0.55
N LEU A 62 -1.76 2.19 0.39
CA LEU A 62 -0.84 1.08 0.16
C LEU A 62 -1.54 -0.24 0.49
N TYR A 63 -1.15 -1.30 -0.22
CA TYR A 63 -1.74 -2.63 -0.09
C TYR A 63 -0.66 -3.70 0.08
N TRP A 64 -1.00 -4.75 0.82
CA TRP A 64 -0.15 -5.92 1.00
C TRP A 64 -0.97 -7.20 0.88
N HIS A 65 -0.38 -8.17 0.19
CA HIS A 65 -0.86 -9.55 0.16
C HIS A 65 0.33 -10.49 0.34
N PHE A 66 0.32 -11.32 1.38
CA PHE A 66 1.36 -12.33 1.59
C PHE A 66 0.81 -13.54 2.36
N SER A 67 0.84 -14.72 1.72
CA SER A 67 0.45 -15.99 2.35
C SER A 67 -0.92 -15.92 3.05
N ASN A 68 -1.94 -15.39 2.37
CA ASN A 68 -3.32 -15.19 2.87
C ASN A 68 -3.45 -14.19 4.03
N ASN A 69 -2.41 -13.40 4.29
CA ASN A 69 -2.54 -12.17 5.06
C ASN A 69 -2.77 -11.01 4.11
N HIS A 70 -3.59 -10.07 4.56
CA HIS A 70 -4.03 -8.93 3.76
C HIS A 70 -3.85 -7.67 4.58
N ALA A 71 -3.40 -6.59 3.96
CA ALA A 71 -3.44 -5.29 4.60
C ALA A 71 -3.72 -4.17 3.60
N VAL A 72 -4.35 -3.11 4.11
CA VAL A 72 -4.52 -1.84 3.41
C VAL A 72 -4.21 -0.71 4.40
N GLN A 73 -3.38 0.22 3.98
CA GLN A 73 -3.05 1.43 4.75
C GLN A 73 -3.53 2.66 3.99
N GLN A 74 -4.30 3.51 4.65
CA GLN A 74 -4.75 4.78 4.11
C GLN A 74 -4.70 5.86 5.20
N ALA A 75 -3.90 6.89 4.96
CA ALA A 75 -3.55 7.92 5.95
C ALA A 75 -3.04 7.26 7.26
N LYS A 76 -3.67 7.56 8.39
CA LYS A 76 -3.32 6.98 9.70
C LYS A 76 -3.80 5.55 9.88
N TRP A 77 -4.76 5.10 9.09
CA TRP A 77 -5.43 3.83 9.32
C TRP A 77 -4.71 2.69 8.62
N LYS A 78 -4.56 1.57 9.31
CA LYS A 78 -4.17 0.30 8.72
C LYS A 78 -5.19 -0.76 9.09
N LEU A 79 -5.70 -1.44 8.07
CA LEU A 79 -6.61 -2.57 8.22
C LEU A 79 -5.82 -3.83 7.87
N VAL A 80 -5.87 -4.83 8.77
CA VAL A 80 -5.11 -6.07 8.64
C VAL A 80 -6.04 -7.27 8.78
N TRP A 81 -5.85 -8.27 7.93
CA TRP A 81 -6.42 -9.60 8.09
C TRP A 81 -5.29 -10.59 8.28
N ASP A 82 -5.30 -11.24 9.44
CA ASP A 82 -4.40 -12.35 9.74
C ASP A 82 -5.09 -13.67 9.39
N LYS A 83 -4.37 -14.55 8.68
CA LYS A 83 -4.90 -15.86 8.23
C LYS A 83 -5.27 -16.82 9.36
N SER A 84 -4.71 -16.62 10.54
CA SER A 84 -4.88 -17.42 11.76
C SER A 84 -6.13 -16.96 12.50
N PHE A 85 -6.30 -15.65 12.66
CA PHE A 85 -7.46 -15.06 13.34
C PHE A 85 -8.69 -14.97 12.43
N LYS A 86 -8.51 -14.88 11.11
CA LYS A 86 -9.57 -14.81 10.09
C LYS A 86 -10.60 -13.71 10.37
N GLN A 87 -10.12 -12.57 10.84
CA GLN A 87 -10.92 -11.40 11.12
C GLN A 87 -10.15 -10.15 10.73
N TRP A 88 -10.90 -9.10 10.39
CA TRP A 88 -10.36 -7.79 10.12
C TRP A 88 -10.11 -7.02 11.40
N GLU A 89 -8.92 -6.46 11.52
CA GLU A 89 -8.50 -5.61 12.64
C GLU A 89 -8.09 -4.24 12.11
N LEU A 90 -8.42 -3.19 12.86
CA LEU A 90 -8.17 -1.81 12.46
C LEU A 90 -7.26 -1.13 13.47
N TYR A 91 -6.21 -0.47 12.98
CA TYR A 91 -5.21 0.21 13.79
C TYR A 91 -5.03 1.67 13.34
N ASP A 92 -4.77 2.55 14.31
CA ASP A 92 -4.32 3.93 14.05
C ASP A 92 -2.80 3.99 14.21
N LEU A 93 -2.06 4.03 13.10
CA LEU A 93 -0.61 4.01 13.09
C LEU A 93 0.04 5.30 13.61
N ILE A 94 -0.71 6.38 13.80
CA ILE A 94 -0.18 7.59 14.44
C ILE A 94 -0.18 7.43 15.95
N ALA A 95 -1.29 6.92 16.51
CA ALA A 95 -1.45 6.71 17.95
C ALA A 95 -0.82 5.40 18.45
N ASP A 96 -0.78 4.37 17.60
CA ASP A 96 -0.38 3.01 17.92
C ASP A 96 0.44 2.40 16.76
N ARG A 97 1.73 2.74 16.75
CA ARG A 97 2.69 2.21 15.75
C ARG A 97 2.94 0.71 15.88
N THR A 98 2.59 0.11 17.01
CA THR A 98 2.81 -1.31 17.31
C THR A 98 1.59 -2.17 17.03
N GLU A 99 0.49 -1.59 16.54
CA GLU A 99 -0.73 -2.31 16.14
C GLU A 99 -1.27 -3.19 17.30
N SER A 100 -1.28 -2.64 18.51
CA SER A 100 -1.59 -3.38 19.73
C SER A 100 -3.03 -3.20 20.21
N HIS A 101 -3.73 -2.19 19.71
CA HIS A 101 -5.11 -1.87 20.08
C HIS A 101 -6.03 -1.94 18.87
N ASN A 102 -6.77 -3.05 18.75
CA ASN A 102 -7.73 -3.23 17.66
C ASN A 102 -8.97 -2.33 17.86
N LEU A 103 -9.19 -1.44 16.89
CA LEU A 103 -10.27 -0.44 16.86
C LEU A 103 -11.44 -0.85 15.95
N ALA A 104 -11.46 -2.07 15.39
CA ALA A 104 -12.44 -2.47 14.39
C ALA A 104 -13.89 -2.34 14.88
N ALA A 105 -14.16 -2.72 16.14
CA ALA A 105 -15.49 -2.62 16.74
C ALA A 105 -15.93 -1.17 16.98
N SER A 106 -14.98 -0.26 17.21
CA SER A 106 -15.26 1.17 17.46
C SER A 106 -15.46 1.97 16.18
N TYR A 107 -14.93 1.50 15.04
CA TYR A 107 -15.02 2.19 13.75
C TYR A 107 -15.47 1.25 12.60
N PRO A 108 -16.67 0.65 12.69
CA PRO A 108 -17.13 -0.35 11.71
C PRO A 108 -17.28 0.21 10.30
N ASP A 109 -17.69 1.47 10.14
CA ASP A 109 -17.80 2.12 8.83
C ASP A 109 -16.43 2.28 8.16
N ARG A 110 -15.39 2.58 8.94
CA ARG A 110 -14.02 2.68 8.45
C ARG A 110 -13.48 1.33 8.01
N VAL A 111 -13.77 0.27 8.78
CA VAL A 111 -13.46 -1.11 8.41
C VAL A 111 -14.10 -1.45 7.06
N LYS A 112 -15.41 -1.22 6.91
CA LYS A 112 -16.14 -1.50 5.66
C LYS A 112 -15.55 -0.72 4.47
N GLN A 113 -15.22 0.56 4.65
CA GLN A 113 -14.59 1.36 3.61
C GLN A 113 -13.25 0.77 3.16
N MET A 114 -12.39 0.41 4.11
CA MET A 114 -11.05 -0.10 3.80
C MET A 114 -11.11 -1.53 3.24
N GLN A 115 -12.07 -2.35 3.65
CA GLN A 115 -12.36 -3.64 3.02
C GLN A 115 -12.69 -3.48 1.53
N MET A 116 -13.53 -2.51 1.17
CA MET A 116 -13.86 -2.23 -0.23
C MET A 116 -12.64 -1.79 -1.03
N LEU A 117 -11.78 -0.94 -0.46
CA LEU A 117 -10.50 -0.54 -1.09
C LEU A 117 -9.63 -1.77 -1.39
N TYR A 118 -9.45 -2.64 -0.39
CA TYR A 118 -8.66 -3.86 -0.55
C TYR A 118 -9.28 -4.78 -1.62
N GLN A 119 -10.60 -4.98 -1.63
CA GLN A 119 -11.28 -5.81 -2.61
C GLN A 119 -11.12 -5.27 -4.04
N THR A 120 -11.26 -3.96 -4.24
CA THR A 120 -11.03 -3.33 -5.55
C THR A 120 -9.61 -3.54 -6.02
N TRP A 121 -8.62 -3.34 -5.14
CA TRP A 121 -7.22 -3.59 -5.47
C TRP A 121 -6.96 -5.07 -5.77
N ALA A 122 -7.52 -5.98 -4.98
CA ALA A 122 -7.33 -7.43 -5.16
C ALA A 122 -7.84 -7.93 -6.51
N ILE A 123 -9.00 -7.43 -6.96
CA ILE A 123 -9.55 -7.71 -8.30
C ILE A 123 -8.62 -7.18 -9.40
N LEU A 124 -8.08 -5.97 -9.21
CA LEU A 124 -7.17 -5.36 -10.19
C LEU A 124 -5.89 -6.18 -10.35
N THR A 125 -5.34 -6.69 -9.25
CA THR A 125 -4.04 -7.37 -9.23
C THR A 125 -4.13 -8.90 -9.27
N ASP A 126 -5.34 -9.45 -9.40
CA ASP A 126 -5.60 -10.90 -9.42
C ASP A 126 -5.03 -11.64 -8.19
N VAL A 127 -5.11 -11.02 -7.01
CA VAL A 127 -4.75 -11.67 -5.75
C VAL A 127 -6.00 -12.09 -5.00
N GLU A 128 -5.88 -13.11 -4.16
CA GLU A 128 -7.00 -13.59 -3.35
C GLU A 128 -7.46 -12.51 -2.35
N ALA A 129 -8.75 -12.23 -2.34
CA ALA A 129 -9.38 -11.41 -1.33
C ALA A 129 -9.92 -12.29 -0.20
N PRO A 130 -9.84 -11.86 1.07
CA PRO A 130 -10.40 -12.63 2.17
C PRO A 130 -11.91 -12.75 1.98
N ILE A 131 -12.39 -13.99 1.96
CA ILE A 131 -13.83 -14.28 1.92
C ILE A 131 -14.37 -13.98 3.33
N PRO A 132 -15.32 -13.05 3.50
CA PRO A 132 -15.98 -12.87 4.78
C PRO A 132 -16.60 -14.20 5.19
N THR A 133 -16.21 -14.75 6.34
CA THR A 133 -16.94 -15.87 6.92
C THR A 133 -18.37 -15.39 7.14
N ARG A 134 -19.35 -16.01 6.46
CA ARG A 134 -20.77 -15.77 6.75
C ARG A 134 -20.93 -15.90 8.27
N SER A 135 -21.33 -14.81 8.92
CA SER A 135 -21.83 -14.86 10.29
C SER A 135 -22.93 -15.93 10.31
N LYS A 136 -22.74 -16.97 11.13
CA LYS A 136 -23.84 -17.87 11.49
C LYS A 136 -24.88 -17.09 12.29
#